data_AF-A0A1Q6ZI20-F1
#
_entry.id   AF-A0A1Q6ZI20-F1
#
_cell.length_a   1.000
_cell.length_b   1.000
_cell.length_c   1.000
_cell.angle_alpha   90.00
_cell.angle_beta   90.00
_cell.angle_gamma   90.00
#
_symmetry.space_group_name_H-M   'P 1'
#
loop_
_entity.id
_entity.type
_entity.pdbx_description
1 polymer ?
#
loop_
_entity_poly.entity_id
_entity_poly.type
_entity_poly.pdbx_seq_one_letter_code
_entity_poly.pdbx_strand_id
1 'polypeptide(L)'
;MTHALAVPFRNLASSILTAIALVGEPHPVAVTATLSEWKVELSERRIAPGVVTFTVTNAGSIPHALEVEGEGIEQETEVIQPGAHATLTLTLKPGTYEVYCPVGDDSHKKLGMDTRLKVQGGAEHGDAMSSGYSSTAMHEAHAMEATAPAIKVTGGGPVIQILPGPFPFPDSAAPILQAFGDEREGLESQVKNGPYSNNVAPTSGTFTFTAWDKGAVRDSVDGVAEFATQDGARWKLVLDRVQTKDVPHHPRFGGVIFGLYYHGVTQVHTPLVPTINSAVALWAFGHLYKNGALVTDNAMVHVMLLSHTRRDGDFAIACWDCSKNKIDELQLQILPGPGEPKFDAPGGFLFVNWEQSRSRKLAS
;
A
#
# COMPACT_ATOMS: atom_id res chain seq x y z
N MET A 1 55.62 12.20 94.27
CA MET A 1 56.28 11.01 93.69
C MET A 1 55.79 10.85 92.27
N THR A 2 56.73 10.78 91.35
CA THR A 2 56.59 10.59 89.90
C THR A 2 55.67 9.43 89.51
N HIS A 3 54.88 9.59 88.44
CA HIS A 3 54.97 8.77 87.23
C HIS A 3 54.21 9.42 86.06
N ALA A 4 54.72 9.16 84.87
CA ALA A 4 54.50 9.87 83.61
C ALA A 4 53.53 9.13 82.67
N LEU A 5 52.94 9.93 81.76
CA LEU A 5 52.56 9.67 80.36
C LEU A 5 51.77 8.40 79.98
N ALA A 6 50.59 8.60 79.39
CA ALA A 6 50.33 8.31 77.96
C ALA A 6 48.88 8.70 77.57
N VAL A 7 48.74 9.50 76.51
CA VAL A 7 47.50 9.71 75.77
C VAL A 7 47.51 8.76 74.56
N PRO A 8 46.38 8.15 74.19
CA PRO A 8 46.13 7.94 72.78
C PRO A 8 44.75 8.44 72.31
N PHE A 9 44.72 8.62 71.00
CA PHE A 9 43.73 9.27 70.17
C PHE A 9 42.41 8.49 69.98
N ARG A 10 41.35 9.27 69.73
CA ARG A 10 40.09 9.06 68.97
C ARG A 10 39.89 7.71 68.26
N ASN A 11 38.64 7.23 68.30
CA ASN A 11 37.93 6.68 67.13
C ASN A 11 36.41 6.88 67.28
N LEU A 12 35.85 7.84 66.53
CA LEU A 12 34.42 7.92 66.24
C LEU A 12 34.15 6.97 65.07
N ALA A 13 33.46 5.87 65.32
CA ALA A 13 32.97 4.98 64.28
C ALA A 13 31.82 5.68 63.54
N SER A 14 32.08 6.09 62.30
CA SER A 14 31.06 6.60 61.38
C SER A 14 30.43 5.40 60.66
N SER A 15 29.18 5.09 60.95
CA SER A 15 28.43 4.04 60.24
C SER A 15 28.01 4.56 58.86
N ILE A 16 28.66 4.06 57.81
CA ILE A 16 28.22 4.26 56.43
C ILE A 16 27.06 3.30 56.16
N LEU A 17 25.85 3.85 56.04
CA LEU A 17 24.68 3.12 55.58
C LEU A 17 24.70 3.10 54.05
N THR A 18 25.16 2.00 53.46
CA THR A 18 25.11 1.81 52.00
C THR A 18 23.66 1.50 51.61
N ALA A 19 22.95 2.47 51.04
CA ALA A 19 21.69 2.23 50.38
C ALA A 19 21.96 1.45 49.08
N ILE A 20 21.65 0.15 49.08
CA ILE A 20 21.56 -0.62 47.84
C ILE A 20 20.26 -0.19 47.16
N ALA A 21 20.36 0.63 46.12
CA ALA A 21 19.26 0.84 45.20
C ALA A 21 19.00 -0.50 44.50
N LEU A 22 17.87 -1.14 44.82
CA LEU A 22 17.31 -2.20 44.00
C LEU A 22 16.94 -1.56 42.65
N VAL A 23 17.84 -1.65 41.67
CA VAL A 23 17.48 -1.45 40.28
C VAL A 23 16.55 -2.61 39.95
N GLY A 24 15.23 -2.35 39.92
CA GLY A 24 14.26 -3.33 39.44
C GLY A 24 14.69 -3.77 38.04
N GLU A 25 14.65 -5.07 37.76
CA GLU A 25 14.89 -5.55 36.40
C GLU A 25 13.95 -4.78 35.47
N PRO A 26 14.45 -4.22 34.34
CA PRO A 26 13.60 -3.50 33.42
C PRO A 26 12.52 -4.48 32.93
N HIS A 27 11.31 -4.32 33.44
CA HIS A 27 10.16 -5.05 32.94
C HIS A 27 10.00 -4.66 31.46
N PRO A 28 10.02 -5.62 30.52
CA PRO A 28 9.84 -5.32 29.11
C PRO A 28 8.53 -4.56 28.92
N VAL A 29 8.60 -3.39 28.28
CA VAL A 29 7.39 -2.67 27.90
C VAL A 29 6.73 -3.46 26.78
N ALA A 30 5.51 -3.96 27.01
CA ALA A 30 4.74 -4.65 25.99
C ALA A 30 3.92 -3.62 25.17
N VAL A 31 4.09 -3.63 23.85
CA VAL A 31 3.30 -2.83 22.92
C VAL A 31 2.60 -3.77 21.96
N THR A 32 1.27 -3.85 22.01
CA THR A 32 0.52 -4.51 20.93
C THR A 32 0.50 -3.62 19.70
N ALA A 33 0.78 -4.20 18.54
CA ALA A 33 0.62 -3.60 17.22
C ALA A 33 -0.41 -4.40 16.42
N THR A 34 -1.53 -3.76 16.05
CA THR A 34 -2.54 -4.35 15.17
C THR A 34 -2.37 -3.77 13.77
N LEU A 35 -2.12 -4.65 12.82
CA LEU A 35 -1.91 -4.33 11.41
C LEU A 35 -3.20 -4.63 10.65
N SER A 36 -3.66 -3.66 9.87
CA SER A 36 -4.71 -3.84 8.87
C SER A 36 -4.36 -2.97 7.67
N GLU A 37 -5.09 -3.13 6.57
CA GLU A 37 -4.82 -2.38 5.35
C GLU A 37 -4.70 -0.88 5.63
N TRP A 38 -3.51 -0.35 5.35
CA TRP A 38 -3.17 1.07 5.42
C TRP A 38 -3.16 1.65 6.84
N LYS A 39 -3.06 0.79 7.86
CA LYS A 39 -3.06 1.25 9.25
C LYS A 39 -2.16 0.40 10.14
N VAL A 40 -1.33 1.08 10.92
CA VAL A 40 -0.64 0.51 12.09
C VAL A 40 -1.24 1.10 13.35
N GLU A 41 -1.91 0.26 14.16
CA GLU A 41 -2.47 0.67 15.44
C GLU A 41 -1.61 0.16 16.59
N LEU A 42 -1.00 1.10 17.33
CA LEU A 42 -0.24 0.78 18.54
C LEU A 42 -1.13 1.00 19.77
N SER A 43 -1.11 0.03 20.68
CA SER A 43 -1.71 0.15 22.01
C SER A 43 -1.18 1.36 22.79
N GLU A 44 0.10 1.68 22.63
CA GLU A 44 0.75 2.85 23.23
C GLU A 44 1.61 3.58 22.18
N ARG A 45 1.47 4.90 22.11
CA ARG A 45 2.28 5.76 21.22
C ARG A 45 3.39 6.50 21.95
N ARG A 46 3.43 6.38 23.28
CA ARG A 46 4.44 7.00 24.14
C ARG A 46 4.89 5.98 25.18
N ILE A 47 6.15 5.61 25.16
CA ILE A 47 6.69 4.60 26.09
C ILE A 47 8.01 5.06 26.71
N ALA A 48 8.35 4.43 27.83
CA ALA A 48 9.65 4.63 28.48
C ALA A 48 10.78 4.01 27.64
N PRO A 49 12.00 4.56 27.68
CA PRO A 49 13.17 3.93 27.07
C PRO A 49 13.51 2.62 27.78
N GLY A 50 14.04 1.65 27.03
CA GLY A 50 14.41 0.34 27.56
C GLY A 50 14.09 -0.79 26.58
N VAL A 51 13.99 -2.01 27.12
CA VAL A 51 13.57 -3.19 26.35
C VAL A 51 12.06 -3.12 26.10
N VAL A 52 11.67 -3.21 24.84
CA VAL A 52 10.29 -3.13 24.36
C VAL A 52 10.01 -4.37 23.53
N THR A 53 8.91 -5.05 23.82
CA THR A 53 8.42 -6.19 23.04
C THR A 53 7.14 -5.79 22.33
N PHE A 54 7.17 -5.81 21.01
CA PHE A 54 5.99 -5.66 20.17
C PHE A 54 5.32 -7.02 19.98
N THR A 55 4.03 -7.13 20.32
CA THR A 55 3.20 -8.25 19.91
C THR A 55 2.35 -7.81 18.72
N VAL A 56 2.65 -8.37 17.57
CA VAL A 56 2.10 -7.93 16.29
C VAL A 56 1.01 -8.90 15.85
N THR A 57 -0.16 -8.38 15.47
CA THR A 57 -1.25 -9.17 14.89
C THR A 57 -1.64 -8.60 13.55
N ASN A 58 -1.69 -9.46 12.53
CA ASN A 58 -2.29 -9.11 11.26
C ASN A 58 -3.80 -9.36 11.32
N ALA A 59 -4.57 -8.30 11.51
CA ALA A 59 -6.03 -8.31 11.49
C ALA A 59 -6.62 -7.98 10.10
N GLY A 60 -5.76 -7.73 9.12
CA GLY A 60 -6.14 -7.50 7.73
C GLY A 60 -6.41 -8.80 6.96
N SER A 61 -6.66 -8.61 5.67
CA SER A 61 -6.89 -9.65 4.67
C SER A 61 -5.67 -9.94 3.79
N ILE A 62 -4.56 -9.22 3.97
CA ILE A 62 -3.33 -9.34 3.16
C ILE A 62 -2.10 -9.56 4.03
N PRO A 63 -0.99 -10.08 3.48
CA PRO A 63 0.26 -10.17 4.21
C PRO A 63 0.78 -8.80 4.68
N HIS A 64 1.26 -8.74 5.92
CA HIS A 64 1.82 -7.52 6.52
C HIS A 64 3.09 -7.85 7.29
N ALA A 65 3.94 -6.86 7.54
CA ALA A 65 5.05 -6.96 8.47
C ALA A 65 5.09 -5.67 9.32
N LEU A 66 5.82 -5.70 10.42
CA LEU A 66 6.06 -4.51 11.24
C LEU A 66 7.54 -4.18 11.20
N GLU A 67 7.88 -2.98 10.74
CA GLU A 67 9.20 -2.38 10.86
C GLU A 67 9.18 -1.23 11.86
N VAL A 68 10.25 -1.12 12.65
CA VAL A 68 10.52 0.01 13.56
C VAL A 68 11.84 0.64 13.15
N GLU A 69 11.79 1.89 12.72
CA GLU A 69 12.93 2.64 12.20
C GLU A 69 13.14 3.95 12.98
N GLY A 70 14.38 4.27 13.33
CA GLY A 70 14.76 5.52 13.98
C GLY A 70 15.91 5.36 14.97
N GLU A 71 16.63 6.43 15.27
CA GLU A 71 17.75 6.43 16.24
C GLU A 71 18.82 5.34 15.98
N GLY A 72 19.05 5.00 14.71
CA GLY A 72 19.98 3.95 14.30
C GLY A 72 19.45 2.52 14.43
N ILE A 73 18.14 2.36 14.63
CA ILE A 73 17.42 1.08 14.57
C ILE A 73 16.66 1.02 13.24
N GLU A 74 16.73 -0.15 12.60
CA GLU A 74 15.98 -0.54 11.41
C GLU A 74 15.78 -2.06 11.55
N GLN A 75 14.66 -2.47 12.11
CA GLN A 75 14.38 -3.87 12.44
C GLN A 75 12.91 -4.20 12.17
N GLU A 76 12.68 -5.36 11.56
CA GLU A 76 11.37 -5.81 11.12
C GLU A 76 11.01 -7.23 11.60
N THR A 77 9.72 -7.57 11.54
CA THR A 77 9.25 -8.96 11.61
C THR A 77 9.36 -9.65 10.25
N GLU A 78 9.35 -10.98 10.23
CA GLU A 78 8.98 -11.71 9.01
C GLU A 78 7.56 -11.32 8.53
N VAL A 79 7.23 -11.68 7.29
CA VAL A 79 5.89 -11.48 6.72
C VAL A 79 4.85 -12.29 7.50
N ILE A 80 3.86 -11.59 8.03
CA ILE A 80 2.75 -12.08 8.84
C ILE A 80 1.53 -12.27 7.93
N GLN A 81 1.09 -13.51 7.77
CA GLN A 81 -0.11 -13.85 6.99
C GLN A 81 -1.41 -13.38 7.68
N PRO A 82 -2.54 -13.24 6.95
CA PRO A 82 -3.82 -12.85 7.53
C PRO A 82 -4.21 -13.70 8.75
N GLY A 83 -4.59 -13.06 9.86
CA GLY A 83 -4.94 -13.71 11.13
C GLY A 83 -3.75 -14.24 11.94
N ALA A 84 -2.52 -14.20 11.41
CA ALA A 84 -1.33 -14.64 12.12
C ALA A 84 -0.74 -13.51 13.01
N HIS A 85 0.25 -13.89 13.82
CA HIS A 85 0.91 -13.02 14.77
C HIS A 85 2.43 -13.22 14.76
N ALA A 86 3.16 -12.19 15.20
CA ALA A 86 4.61 -12.22 15.37
C ALA A 86 5.03 -11.40 16.60
N THR A 87 6.30 -11.51 16.98
CA THR A 87 6.88 -10.71 18.06
C THR A 87 8.19 -10.08 17.62
N LEU A 88 8.40 -8.81 17.97
CA LEU A 88 9.65 -8.07 17.72
C LEU A 88 10.13 -7.45 19.03
N THR A 89 11.33 -7.78 19.50
CA THR A 89 11.89 -7.22 20.74
C THR A 89 13.09 -6.34 20.45
N LEU A 90 13.05 -5.10 20.92
CA LEU A 90 14.04 -4.05 20.64
C LEU A 90 14.46 -3.36 21.93
N THR A 91 15.66 -2.79 21.96
CA THR A 91 16.07 -1.85 23.01
C THR A 91 15.99 -0.43 22.46
N LEU A 92 14.98 0.34 22.88
CA LEU A 92 14.72 1.67 22.34
C LEU A 92 15.29 2.76 23.26
N LYS A 93 15.96 3.75 22.65
CA LYS A 93 16.48 4.95 23.32
C LYS A 93 15.43 6.06 23.25
N PRO A 94 15.54 7.12 24.07
CA PRO A 94 14.71 8.30 23.89
C PRO A 94 14.84 8.83 22.46
N GLY A 95 13.71 9.07 21.79
CA GLY A 95 13.68 9.40 20.37
C GLY A 95 12.27 9.27 19.79
N THR A 96 12.16 9.48 18.48
CA THR A 96 10.93 9.19 17.73
C THR A 96 11.22 8.16 16.67
N TYR A 97 10.41 7.12 16.66
CA TYR A 97 10.51 6.00 15.73
C TYR A 97 9.33 6.03 14.77
N GLU A 98 9.60 5.77 13.50
CA GLU A 98 8.60 5.39 12.52
C GLU A 98 8.29 3.92 12.72
N VAL A 99 7.01 3.60 12.66
CA VAL A 99 6.52 2.22 12.78
C VAL A 99 5.58 1.98 11.61
N TYR A 100 5.96 1.09 10.70
CA TYR A 100 5.28 0.94 9.42
C TYR A 100 5.30 -0.50 8.91
N CYS A 101 4.64 -0.75 7.79
CA CYS A 101 4.71 -2.03 7.09
C CYS A 101 5.64 -1.95 5.87
N PRO A 102 6.77 -2.69 5.84
CA PRO A 102 7.76 -2.64 4.75
C PRO A 102 7.38 -3.49 3.53
N VAL A 103 6.30 -4.28 3.63
CA VAL A 103 5.86 -5.20 2.56
C VAL A 103 5.74 -4.49 1.21
N GLY A 104 6.35 -5.11 0.21
CA GLY A 104 6.37 -4.63 -1.17
C GLY A 104 7.29 -3.43 -1.38
N ASP A 105 8.49 -3.42 -0.81
CA ASP A 105 9.46 -2.30 -0.95
C ASP A 105 8.85 -0.96 -0.48
N ASP A 106 8.36 -0.98 0.77
CA ASP A 106 7.64 0.11 1.43
C ASP A 106 6.35 0.56 0.76
N SER A 107 5.80 -0.22 -0.17
CA SER A 107 4.53 0.10 -0.81
C SER A 107 3.43 0.31 0.22
N HIS A 108 3.35 -0.55 1.25
CA HIS A 108 2.36 -0.38 2.31
C HIS A 108 2.57 0.91 3.11
N LYS A 109 3.80 1.26 3.49
CA LYS A 109 4.16 2.55 4.11
C LYS A 109 3.73 3.73 3.23
N LYS A 110 4.03 3.69 1.92
CA LYS A 110 3.66 4.74 0.94
C LYS A 110 2.14 4.95 0.82
N LEU A 111 1.36 3.93 1.18
CA LEU A 111 -0.10 3.98 1.24
C LEU A 111 -0.67 4.44 2.58
N GLY A 112 0.19 4.91 3.48
CA GLY A 112 -0.18 5.40 4.80
C GLY A 112 -0.21 4.34 5.88
N MET A 113 0.34 3.14 5.63
CA MET A 113 0.49 2.09 6.66
C MET A 113 1.67 2.40 7.59
N ASP A 114 1.63 3.55 8.23
CA ASP A 114 2.65 4.04 9.15
C ASP A 114 2.03 4.76 10.35
N THR A 115 2.81 4.84 11.42
CA THR A 115 2.53 5.61 12.62
C THR A 115 3.85 6.00 13.29
N ARG A 116 3.76 6.81 14.35
CA ARG A 116 4.94 7.25 15.11
C ARG A 116 4.85 6.78 16.55
N LEU A 117 5.96 6.23 17.04
CA LEU A 117 6.17 5.88 18.43
C LEU A 117 7.16 6.87 19.04
N LYS A 118 6.77 7.52 20.14
CA LYS A 118 7.67 8.39 20.89
C LYS A 118 8.22 7.66 22.10
N VAL A 119 9.53 7.60 22.23
CA VAL A 119 10.20 7.03 23.39
C VAL A 119 10.77 8.18 24.21
N GLN A 120 10.33 8.32 25.45
CA GLN A 120 10.75 9.40 26.33
C GLN A 120 10.76 8.92 27.78
N GLY A 121 11.70 9.41 28.60
CA GLY A 121 11.74 9.07 30.01
C GLY A 121 10.43 9.46 30.72
N GLY A 122 9.87 8.56 31.51
CA GLY A 122 8.68 8.84 32.29
C GLY A 122 8.99 9.81 33.43
N ALA A 123 8.34 10.97 33.41
CA ALA A 123 7.78 11.51 34.65
C ALA A 123 6.58 10.64 35.04
N GLU A 124 6.39 10.51 36.34
CA GLU A 124 5.53 9.55 37.05
C GLU A 124 4.08 9.49 36.57
N HIS A 125 3.49 8.31 36.84
CA HIS A 125 2.07 8.01 36.79
C HIS A 125 1.27 9.07 37.58
N GLY A 126 0.52 9.91 36.87
CA GLY A 126 -0.33 10.92 37.48
C GLY A 126 -1.76 10.43 37.62
N ASP A 127 -2.12 9.93 38.80
CA ASP A 127 -3.52 9.87 39.25
C ASP A 127 -3.87 11.20 39.93
N ALA A 128 -4.81 11.96 39.37
CA ALA A 128 -5.90 12.59 40.11
C ALA A 128 -6.84 13.38 39.19
N MET A 129 -8.09 12.94 39.20
CA MET A 129 -9.29 13.63 38.77
C MET A 129 -9.41 15.04 39.40
N SER A 130 -9.67 16.08 38.60
CA SER A 130 -10.51 17.20 39.05
C SER A 130 -11.22 17.86 37.89
N SER A 131 -12.55 17.87 38.04
CA SER A 131 -13.57 18.62 37.30
C SER A 131 -13.21 20.09 37.08
N GLY A 132 -13.54 20.59 35.89
CA GLY A 132 -13.47 22.01 35.53
C GLY A 132 -14.09 22.27 34.16
N TYR A 133 -15.41 22.18 34.07
CA TYR A 133 -16.20 22.67 32.94
C TYR A 133 -15.96 24.18 32.78
N SER A 134 -15.44 24.63 31.64
CA SER A 134 -15.65 26.00 31.15
C SER A 134 -15.76 25.99 29.63
N SER A 135 -16.99 26.17 29.18
CA SER A 135 -17.40 26.39 27.80
C SER A 135 -16.86 27.69 27.23
N THR A 136 -16.85 27.76 25.90
CA THR A 136 -16.69 28.93 25.00
C THR A 136 -15.27 29.37 24.64
N ALA A 137 -14.82 28.88 23.47
CA ALA A 137 -14.27 29.73 22.41
C ALA A 137 -14.31 28.95 21.08
N MET A 138 -15.50 28.95 20.45
CA MET A 138 -15.60 28.74 19.01
C MET A 138 -14.91 29.92 18.34
N HIS A 139 -13.84 29.70 17.58
CA HIS A 139 -13.52 30.48 16.39
C HIS A 139 -12.66 29.61 15.45
N GLU A 140 -13.34 29.20 14.38
CA GLU A 140 -12.85 29.03 13.02
C GLU A 140 -11.34 29.13 12.84
N ALA A 141 -10.70 27.96 12.69
CA ALA A 141 -9.67 27.83 11.69
C ALA A 141 -10.32 27.11 10.50
N HIS A 142 -10.76 27.90 9.51
CA HIS A 142 -10.83 27.41 8.14
C HIS A 142 -9.43 26.89 7.78
N ALA A 143 -9.21 25.60 8.01
CA ALA A 143 -8.13 24.89 7.35
C ALA A 143 -8.43 25.03 5.86
N MET A 144 -7.58 25.80 5.17
CA MET A 144 -7.60 25.84 3.71
C MET A 144 -7.60 24.39 3.24
N GLU A 145 -8.63 24.03 2.48
CA GLU A 145 -8.77 22.72 1.87
C GLU A 145 -7.49 22.49 1.05
N ALA A 146 -6.57 21.70 1.60
CA ALA A 146 -5.37 21.31 0.88
C ALA A 146 -5.84 20.63 -0.40
N THR A 147 -5.54 21.23 -1.53
CA THR A 147 -5.92 20.72 -2.85
C THR A 147 -5.33 19.34 -3.00
N ALA A 148 -6.23 18.36 -3.13
CA ALA A 148 -5.93 16.95 -3.22
C ALA A 148 -4.84 16.65 -4.26
N PRO A 149 -3.85 15.79 -3.93
CA PRO A 149 -2.86 15.32 -4.90
C PRO A 149 -3.53 14.82 -6.18
N ALA A 150 -3.00 15.23 -7.33
CA ALA A 150 -3.57 14.88 -8.62
C ALA A 150 -2.51 14.58 -9.66
N ILE A 151 -2.84 13.65 -10.56
CA ILE A 151 -2.00 13.27 -11.68
C ILE A 151 -2.80 13.35 -12.97
N LYS A 152 -2.25 14.03 -13.97
CA LYS A 152 -2.76 13.95 -15.34
C LYS A 152 -1.90 12.98 -16.13
N VAL A 153 -2.55 12.05 -16.81
CA VAL A 153 -1.90 11.04 -17.67
C VAL A 153 -2.38 11.22 -19.10
N THR A 154 -1.44 11.11 -20.04
CA THR A 154 -1.72 11.13 -21.48
C THR A 154 -1.04 9.93 -22.12
N GLY A 155 -1.83 9.11 -22.83
CA GLY A 155 -1.36 7.97 -23.60
C GLY A 155 -0.38 8.41 -24.69
N GLY A 156 0.71 7.66 -24.82
CA GLY A 156 1.71 7.84 -25.87
C GLY A 156 1.43 6.97 -27.09
N GLY A 157 2.46 6.28 -27.58
CA GLY A 157 2.34 5.24 -28.59
C GLY A 157 3.51 4.26 -28.45
N PRO A 158 3.59 3.18 -29.24
CA PRO A 158 2.54 2.45 -29.96
C PRO A 158 1.33 2.10 -29.11
N VAL A 159 0.21 1.75 -29.77
CA VAL A 159 -1.01 1.29 -29.11
C VAL A 159 -1.30 -0.14 -29.54
N ILE A 160 -1.58 -1.01 -28.58
CA ILE A 160 -1.94 -2.40 -28.83
C ILE A 160 -3.25 -2.74 -28.14
N GLN A 161 -4.08 -3.53 -28.81
CA GLN A 161 -5.12 -4.31 -28.17
C GLN A 161 -4.48 -5.60 -27.65
N ILE A 162 -4.71 -5.93 -26.38
CA ILE A 162 -4.33 -7.21 -25.80
C ILE A 162 -5.54 -8.13 -25.86
N LEU A 163 -5.33 -9.33 -26.39
CA LEU A 163 -6.37 -10.33 -26.61
C LEU A 163 -6.26 -11.43 -25.55
N PRO A 164 -7.34 -12.20 -25.32
CA PRO A 164 -7.27 -13.39 -24.49
C PRO A 164 -6.21 -14.35 -25.00
N GLY A 165 -5.47 -14.95 -24.08
CA GLY A 165 -4.48 -15.95 -24.41
C GLY A 165 -3.72 -16.45 -23.19
N PRO A 166 -2.74 -17.34 -23.42
CA PRO A 166 -1.94 -17.89 -22.33
C PRO A 166 -1.05 -16.82 -21.72
N PHE A 167 -0.99 -16.82 -20.39
CA PHE A 167 -0.04 -16.04 -19.61
C PHE A 167 1.37 -16.58 -19.84
N PRO A 168 2.37 -15.73 -20.15
CA PRO A 168 3.69 -16.18 -20.59
C PRO A 168 4.59 -16.74 -19.48
N PHE A 169 4.25 -16.55 -18.19
CA PHE A 169 5.04 -17.04 -17.06
C PHE A 169 4.25 -18.00 -16.14
N PRO A 170 3.68 -19.09 -16.68
CA PRO A 170 2.83 -19.98 -15.90
C PRO A 170 3.60 -20.65 -14.75
N ASP A 171 4.87 -20.99 -14.96
CA ASP A 171 5.72 -21.63 -13.94
C ASP A 171 6.06 -20.67 -12.79
N SER A 172 6.24 -19.39 -13.08
CA SER A 172 6.49 -18.36 -12.06
C SER A 172 5.23 -18.04 -11.26
N ALA A 173 4.05 -18.12 -11.89
CA ALA A 173 2.77 -17.93 -11.22
C ALA A 173 2.35 -19.15 -10.37
N ALA A 174 2.70 -20.37 -10.77
CA ALA A 174 2.19 -21.60 -10.15
C ALA A 174 2.41 -21.72 -8.63
N PRO A 175 3.59 -21.41 -8.05
CA PRO A 175 3.80 -21.44 -6.60
C PRO A 175 2.93 -20.40 -5.87
N ILE A 176 2.65 -19.28 -6.52
CA ILE A 176 1.89 -18.18 -5.94
C ILE A 176 0.40 -18.52 -5.96
N LEU A 177 -0.10 -19.11 -7.05
CA LEU A 177 -1.49 -19.55 -7.17
C LEU A 177 -1.91 -20.55 -6.08
N GLN A 178 -0.97 -21.35 -5.57
CA GLN A 178 -1.23 -22.27 -4.44
C GLN A 178 -1.63 -21.52 -3.17
N ALA A 179 -1.18 -20.27 -3.00
CA ALA A 179 -1.49 -19.45 -1.83
C ALA A 179 -2.91 -18.81 -1.89
N PHE A 180 -3.61 -18.87 -3.02
CA PHE A 180 -4.90 -18.19 -3.24
C PHE A 180 -6.15 -19.07 -2.98
N GLY A 181 -5.98 -20.27 -2.42
CA GLY A 181 -7.09 -21.10 -1.92
C GLY A 181 -8.23 -21.30 -2.94
N ASP A 182 -9.44 -20.87 -2.57
CA ASP A 182 -10.67 -21.02 -3.37
C ASP A 182 -10.68 -20.17 -4.66
N GLU A 183 -9.85 -19.13 -4.76
CA GLU A 183 -9.73 -18.29 -5.97
C GLU A 183 -8.86 -18.92 -7.06
N ARG A 184 -8.17 -20.02 -6.73
CA ARG A 184 -7.22 -20.72 -7.61
C ARG A 184 -7.83 -21.12 -8.95
N GLU A 185 -9.05 -21.67 -8.96
CA GLU A 185 -9.67 -22.16 -10.21
C GLU A 185 -9.94 -21.01 -11.19
N GLY A 186 -10.38 -19.85 -10.68
CA GLY A 186 -10.58 -18.65 -11.47
C GLY A 186 -9.26 -18.12 -12.05
N LEU A 187 -8.20 -18.10 -11.23
CA LEU A 187 -6.88 -17.67 -11.65
C LEU A 187 -6.24 -18.65 -12.66
N GLU A 188 -6.36 -19.96 -12.47
CA GLU A 188 -5.89 -20.97 -13.42
C GLU A 188 -6.59 -20.86 -14.78
N SER A 189 -7.87 -20.47 -14.79
CA SER A 189 -8.61 -20.16 -16.03
C SER A 189 -8.03 -18.93 -16.73
N GLN A 190 -7.70 -17.88 -15.96
CA GLN A 190 -7.03 -16.69 -16.47
C GLN A 190 -5.59 -16.96 -16.96
N VAL A 191 -4.87 -17.93 -16.39
CA VAL A 191 -3.55 -18.35 -16.92
C VAL A 191 -3.67 -18.83 -18.36
N LYS A 192 -4.78 -19.46 -18.75
CA LYS A 192 -4.93 -20.06 -20.08
C LYS A 192 -5.52 -19.08 -21.10
N ASN A 193 -6.53 -18.32 -20.70
CA ASN A 193 -7.34 -17.48 -21.60
C ASN A 193 -7.62 -16.09 -21.01
N GLY A 194 -6.73 -15.60 -20.16
CA GLY A 194 -6.89 -14.33 -19.47
C GLY A 194 -6.39 -13.12 -20.25
N PRO A 195 -6.50 -11.93 -19.64
CA PRO A 195 -6.16 -10.66 -20.25
C PRO A 195 -4.65 -10.41 -20.37
N TYR A 196 -3.80 -11.11 -19.61
CA TYR A 196 -2.37 -10.86 -19.55
C TYR A 196 -1.58 -11.77 -20.50
N SER A 197 -1.80 -11.60 -21.81
CA SER A 197 -1.21 -12.48 -22.83
C SER A 197 -0.20 -11.76 -23.73
N ASN A 198 0.55 -12.55 -24.50
CA ASN A 198 1.35 -12.08 -25.64
C ASN A 198 0.54 -12.03 -26.95
N ASN A 199 -0.75 -12.37 -26.91
CA ASN A 199 -1.63 -12.25 -28.07
C ASN A 199 -2.07 -10.79 -28.19
N VAL A 200 -1.46 -10.06 -29.12
CA VAL A 200 -1.68 -8.63 -29.28
C VAL A 200 -1.95 -8.27 -30.73
N ALA A 201 -2.71 -7.20 -30.94
CA ALA A 201 -2.94 -6.60 -32.24
C ALA A 201 -2.60 -5.11 -32.18
N PRO A 202 -1.73 -4.59 -33.08
CA PRO A 202 -1.53 -3.16 -33.21
C PRO A 202 -2.85 -2.44 -33.48
N THR A 203 -3.05 -1.31 -32.82
CA THR A 203 -4.25 -0.49 -32.99
C THR A 203 -3.90 1.00 -32.87
N SER A 204 -4.92 1.85 -32.83
CA SER A 204 -4.81 3.28 -32.58
C SER A 204 -5.87 3.74 -31.60
N GLY A 205 -5.56 4.81 -30.89
CA GLY A 205 -6.48 5.41 -29.95
C GLY A 205 -5.80 6.48 -29.12
N THR A 206 -6.61 7.23 -28.40
CA THR A 206 -6.16 8.21 -27.42
C THR A 206 -6.69 7.84 -26.06
N PHE A 207 -5.94 8.17 -25.03
CA PHE A 207 -6.43 8.12 -23.67
C PHE A 207 -5.83 9.28 -22.90
N THR A 208 -6.67 10.09 -22.27
CA THR A 208 -6.24 11.10 -21.30
C THR A 208 -7.18 11.07 -20.12
N PHE A 209 -6.61 11.07 -18.93
CA PHE A 209 -7.37 11.19 -17.70
C PHE A 209 -6.62 12.02 -16.68
N THR A 210 -7.37 12.56 -15.73
CA THR A 210 -6.85 13.13 -14.50
C THR A 210 -7.48 12.35 -13.34
N ALA A 211 -6.64 11.97 -12.38
CA ALA A 211 -7.08 11.31 -11.17
C ALA A 211 -6.68 12.17 -9.96
N TRP A 212 -7.58 12.28 -8.99
CA TRP A 212 -7.39 13.00 -7.75
C TRP A 212 -7.56 12.03 -6.59
N ASP A 213 -6.56 11.98 -5.72
CA ASP A 213 -6.63 11.27 -4.44
C ASP A 213 -7.11 12.27 -3.37
N LYS A 214 -8.38 12.13 -2.97
CA LYS A 214 -8.99 12.98 -1.91
C LYS A 214 -9.20 12.20 -0.62
N GLY A 215 -8.48 11.08 -0.47
CA GLY A 215 -8.60 10.08 0.59
C GLY A 215 -9.69 9.05 0.31
N ALA A 216 -9.71 8.01 1.16
CA ALA A 216 -10.37 6.69 0.99
C ALA A 216 -11.80 6.61 0.39
N VAL A 217 -12.55 7.71 0.33
CA VAL A 217 -13.94 7.73 -0.18
C VAL A 217 -14.25 8.89 -1.13
N ARG A 218 -13.32 9.82 -1.37
CA ARG A 218 -13.58 11.06 -2.13
C ARG A 218 -12.78 11.16 -3.42
N ASP A 219 -12.05 10.12 -3.77
CA ASP A 219 -11.29 10.07 -5.01
C ASP A 219 -12.18 10.35 -6.21
N SER A 220 -11.62 11.06 -7.17
CA SER A 220 -12.33 11.39 -8.40
C SER A 220 -11.44 11.11 -9.60
N VAL A 221 -12.08 10.83 -10.72
CA VAL A 221 -11.41 10.63 -12.01
C VAL A 221 -12.23 11.32 -13.09
N ASP A 222 -11.55 11.90 -14.05
CA ASP A 222 -12.14 12.46 -15.26
C ASP A 222 -11.25 12.08 -16.44
N GLY A 223 -11.83 11.55 -17.50
CA GLY A 223 -11.05 11.12 -18.63
C GLY A 223 -11.84 10.42 -19.70
N VAL A 224 -11.26 10.40 -20.89
CA VAL A 224 -11.85 9.77 -22.06
C VAL A 224 -10.79 8.94 -22.76
N ALA A 225 -11.16 7.70 -23.07
CA ALA A 225 -10.42 6.87 -24.01
C ALA A 225 -11.25 6.68 -25.28
N GLU A 226 -10.62 6.82 -26.44
CA GLU A 226 -11.22 6.49 -27.74
C GLU A 226 -10.22 5.63 -28.52
N PHE A 227 -10.61 4.43 -28.94
CA PHE A 227 -9.71 3.49 -29.59
C PHE A 227 -10.45 2.56 -30.56
N ALA A 228 -9.69 1.97 -31.49
CA ALA A 228 -10.19 0.90 -32.35
C ALA A 228 -9.80 -0.48 -31.80
N THR A 229 -10.60 -1.50 -32.11
CA THR A 229 -10.22 -2.91 -31.94
C THR A 229 -9.88 -3.54 -33.29
N GLN A 230 -9.22 -4.69 -33.28
CA GLN A 230 -8.73 -5.39 -34.49
C GLN A 230 -9.84 -5.74 -35.50
N ASP A 231 -11.09 -5.81 -35.05
CA ASP A 231 -12.29 -6.03 -35.87
C ASP A 231 -12.82 -4.74 -36.53
N GLY A 232 -12.16 -3.59 -36.29
CA GLY A 232 -12.53 -2.28 -36.81
C GLY A 232 -13.59 -1.56 -35.98
N ALA A 233 -14.08 -2.13 -34.88
CA ALA A 233 -15.04 -1.43 -34.02
C ALA A 233 -14.37 -0.25 -33.30
N ARG A 234 -15.09 0.88 -33.20
CA ARG A 234 -14.64 2.08 -32.49
C ARG A 234 -15.27 2.14 -31.11
N TRP A 235 -14.44 2.21 -30.09
CA TRP A 235 -14.86 2.25 -28.70
C TRP A 235 -14.58 3.61 -28.10
N LYS A 236 -15.50 4.06 -27.24
CA LYS A 236 -15.32 5.23 -26.41
C LYS A 236 -15.67 4.88 -24.98
N LEU A 237 -14.76 5.19 -24.06
CA LEU A 237 -14.98 5.12 -22.63
C LEU A 237 -14.94 6.54 -22.07
N VAL A 238 -15.98 6.92 -21.33
CA VAL A 238 -15.99 8.12 -20.50
C VAL A 238 -15.93 7.66 -19.05
N LEU A 239 -14.88 8.03 -18.33
CA LEU A 239 -14.74 7.72 -16.91
C LEU A 239 -15.77 8.52 -16.11
N ASP A 240 -16.40 7.89 -15.12
CA ASP A 240 -17.47 8.48 -14.31
C ASP A 240 -17.02 8.66 -12.85
N ARG A 241 -16.93 7.55 -12.10
CA ARG A 241 -16.63 7.57 -10.66
C ARG A 241 -15.60 6.52 -10.31
N VAL A 242 -14.79 6.82 -9.30
CA VAL A 242 -13.82 5.86 -8.75
C VAL A 242 -14.58 4.76 -8.00
N GLN A 243 -14.21 3.50 -8.23
CA GLN A 243 -14.71 2.40 -7.42
C GLN A 243 -13.96 2.44 -6.10
N THR A 244 -14.61 2.82 -5.01
CA THR A 244 -14.03 2.74 -3.65
C THR A 244 -14.59 1.54 -2.86
N LYS A 245 -15.62 0.88 -3.41
CA LYS A 245 -16.27 -0.34 -2.94
C LYS A 245 -16.57 -1.21 -4.18
N ASP A 246 -16.57 -2.54 -4.02
CA ASP A 246 -16.91 -3.53 -5.06
C ASP A 246 -15.85 -3.82 -6.16
N VAL A 247 -14.57 -3.97 -5.79
CA VAL A 247 -13.51 -4.41 -6.71
C VAL A 247 -13.49 -5.95 -6.86
N PRO A 248 -13.34 -6.53 -8.09
CA PRO A 248 -13.52 -7.96 -8.35
C PRO A 248 -12.47 -8.92 -7.79
N HIS A 249 -11.42 -8.43 -7.13
CA HIS A 249 -10.29 -9.25 -6.65
C HIS A 249 -9.95 -8.91 -5.21
N HIS A 250 -9.67 -9.95 -4.42
CA HIS A 250 -9.14 -9.78 -3.07
C HIS A 250 -7.61 -9.70 -3.09
N PRO A 251 -7.01 -8.89 -2.22
CA PRO A 251 -7.63 -7.82 -1.42
C PRO A 251 -8.26 -6.70 -2.26
N ARG A 252 -9.44 -6.23 -1.82
CA ARG A 252 -10.27 -5.28 -2.55
C ARG A 252 -9.72 -3.86 -2.42
N PHE A 253 -8.92 -3.45 -3.39
CA PHE A 253 -8.41 -2.09 -3.46
C PHE A 253 -9.13 -1.28 -4.52
N GLY A 254 -10.10 -0.49 -4.07
CA GLY A 254 -10.71 0.60 -4.83
C GLY A 254 -10.06 1.93 -4.47
N GLY A 255 -10.15 2.92 -5.35
CA GLY A 255 -9.55 4.25 -5.14
C GLY A 255 -8.58 4.66 -6.25
N VAL A 256 -8.02 5.86 -6.09
CA VAL A 256 -6.88 6.37 -6.86
C VAL A 256 -5.64 6.20 -6.02
N ILE A 257 -4.62 5.57 -6.57
CA ILE A 257 -3.42 5.25 -5.80
C ILE A 257 -2.17 5.65 -6.59
N PHE A 258 -1.20 6.29 -5.92
CA PHE A 258 0.04 6.79 -6.53
C PHE A 258 1.28 6.06 -6.01
N GLY A 259 2.28 5.86 -6.89
CA GLY A 259 3.63 5.44 -6.48
C GLY A 259 3.72 4.02 -5.91
N LEU A 260 3.01 3.09 -6.51
CA LEU A 260 2.78 1.74 -5.99
C LEU A 260 3.67 0.68 -6.61
N TYR A 261 4.24 -0.16 -5.75
CA TYR A 261 4.92 -1.40 -6.11
C TYR A 261 3.97 -2.59 -5.89
N TYR A 262 3.64 -3.34 -6.95
CA TYR A 262 2.61 -4.41 -6.93
C TYR A 262 2.91 -5.57 -7.89
N HIS A 263 2.09 -6.63 -7.77
CA HIS A 263 2.02 -7.83 -8.63
C HIS A 263 3.24 -8.75 -8.56
N GLY A 264 3.24 -9.81 -9.37
CA GLY A 264 4.23 -10.88 -9.39
C GLY A 264 4.31 -11.58 -8.03
N VAL A 265 5.43 -11.36 -7.34
CA VAL A 265 5.79 -12.03 -6.07
C VAL A 265 5.34 -11.30 -4.81
N THR A 266 4.73 -10.13 -4.94
CA THR A 266 4.39 -9.25 -3.80
C THR A 266 3.23 -9.76 -2.94
N GLN A 267 2.51 -10.80 -3.39
CA GLN A 267 1.30 -11.33 -2.75
C GLN A 267 0.17 -10.30 -2.59
N VAL A 268 0.21 -9.22 -3.38
CA VAL A 268 -0.88 -8.24 -3.46
C VAL A 268 -1.47 -8.26 -4.87
N HIS A 269 -2.80 -8.40 -4.94
CA HIS A 269 -3.59 -8.59 -6.16
C HIS A 269 -3.31 -9.92 -6.91
N THR A 270 -3.87 -10.07 -8.11
CA THR A 270 -3.65 -11.25 -8.97
C THR A 270 -2.17 -11.44 -9.32
N PRO A 271 -1.64 -12.68 -9.22
CA PRO A 271 -0.23 -12.97 -9.53
C PRO A 271 0.06 -13.07 -11.04
N LEU A 272 -0.93 -12.84 -11.89
CA LEU A 272 -0.84 -12.98 -13.36
C LEU A 272 -0.37 -11.71 -14.07
N VAL A 273 0.41 -10.88 -13.37
CA VAL A 273 1.05 -9.67 -13.88
C VAL A 273 2.48 -9.65 -13.33
N PRO A 274 3.50 -9.24 -14.11
CA PRO A 274 4.85 -9.03 -13.58
C PRO A 274 4.85 -8.10 -12.36
N THR A 275 5.84 -8.23 -11.48
CA THR A 275 6.11 -7.21 -10.47
C THR A 275 6.41 -5.88 -11.18
N ILE A 276 5.69 -4.81 -10.83
CA ILE A 276 5.78 -3.50 -11.46
C ILE A 276 5.86 -2.39 -10.43
N ASN A 277 6.30 -1.22 -10.87
CA ASN A 277 6.08 0.03 -10.16
C ASN A 277 5.07 0.86 -10.96
N SER A 278 4.23 1.67 -10.31
CA SER A 278 3.22 2.48 -11.00
C SER A 278 3.16 3.91 -10.51
N ALA A 279 3.00 4.84 -11.45
CA ALA A 279 2.77 6.24 -11.13
C ALA A 279 1.33 6.46 -10.67
N VAL A 280 0.37 5.74 -11.25
CA VAL A 280 -1.02 5.71 -10.81
C VAL A 280 -1.66 4.38 -11.14
N ALA A 281 -2.49 3.87 -10.23
CA ALA A 281 -3.41 2.77 -10.46
C ALA A 281 -4.78 3.14 -9.89
N LEU A 282 -5.86 2.80 -10.61
CA LEU A 282 -7.22 3.05 -10.14
C LEU A 282 -8.23 2.04 -10.68
N TRP A 283 -9.32 1.89 -9.94
CA TRP A 283 -10.55 1.28 -10.41
C TRP A 283 -11.63 2.36 -10.58
N ALA A 284 -12.36 2.34 -11.68
CA ALA A 284 -13.44 3.29 -11.95
C ALA A 284 -14.65 2.60 -12.60
N PHE A 285 -15.81 3.21 -12.51
CA PHE A 285 -16.90 2.95 -13.44
C PHE A 285 -16.83 3.92 -14.60
N GLY A 286 -17.38 3.52 -15.75
CA GLY A 286 -17.49 4.41 -16.89
C GLY A 286 -18.60 4.04 -17.86
N HIS A 287 -18.88 4.98 -18.74
CA HIS A 287 -19.84 4.84 -19.83
C HIS A 287 -19.12 4.35 -21.07
N LEU A 288 -19.50 3.16 -21.54
CA LEU A 288 -18.86 2.51 -22.68
C LEU A 288 -19.77 2.58 -23.91
N TYR A 289 -19.20 3.00 -25.03
CA TYR A 289 -19.88 3.11 -26.31
C TYR A 289 -19.13 2.29 -27.37
N LYS A 290 -19.88 1.61 -28.25
CA LYS A 290 -19.37 0.91 -29.45
C LYS A 290 -19.99 1.57 -30.68
N ASN A 291 -19.17 2.07 -31.58
CA ASN A 291 -19.58 2.77 -32.81
C ASN A 291 -20.58 3.91 -32.57
N GLY A 292 -20.46 4.60 -31.43
CA GLY A 292 -21.33 5.70 -31.01
C GLY A 292 -22.62 5.28 -30.30
N ALA A 293 -22.94 3.98 -30.24
CA ALA A 293 -24.06 3.46 -29.46
C ALA A 293 -23.61 3.10 -28.04
N LEU A 294 -24.42 3.43 -27.04
CA LEU A 294 -24.17 3.05 -25.64
C LEU A 294 -24.23 1.53 -25.50
N VAL A 295 -23.21 0.95 -24.86
CA VAL A 295 -23.11 -0.48 -24.52
C VAL A 295 -23.50 -0.69 -23.07
N THR A 296 -22.94 0.11 -22.15
CA THR A 296 -23.27 0.09 -20.73
C THR A 296 -22.87 1.42 -20.07
N ASP A 297 -23.62 1.82 -19.06
CA ASP A 297 -23.30 2.96 -18.17
C ASP A 297 -22.54 2.53 -16.91
N ASN A 298 -22.21 1.25 -16.79
CA ASN A 298 -21.64 0.66 -15.58
C ASN A 298 -20.44 -0.24 -15.88
N ALA A 299 -19.67 0.05 -16.94
CA ALA A 299 -18.46 -0.68 -17.24
C ALA A 299 -17.49 -0.57 -16.07
N MET A 300 -16.92 -1.70 -15.63
CA MET A 300 -15.84 -1.70 -14.66
C MET A 300 -14.52 -1.44 -15.38
N VAL A 301 -13.75 -0.49 -14.90
CA VAL A 301 -12.54 0.01 -15.54
C VAL A 301 -11.37 -0.13 -14.59
N HIS A 302 -10.28 -0.71 -15.07
CA HIS A 302 -9.00 -0.69 -14.38
C HIS A 302 -7.98 0.05 -15.23
N VAL A 303 -7.28 1.00 -14.62
CA VAL A 303 -6.28 1.85 -15.28
C VAL A 303 -4.99 1.83 -14.49
N MET A 304 -3.86 1.65 -15.18
CA MET A 304 -2.54 1.73 -14.58
C MET A 304 -1.56 2.43 -15.52
N LEU A 305 -0.80 3.40 -14.99
CA LEU A 305 0.43 3.87 -15.62
C LEU A 305 1.62 3.23 -14.87
N LEU A 306 2.27 2.26 -15.50
CA LEU A 306 3.21 1.36 -14.86
C LEU A 306 4.55 1.22 -15.57
N SER A 307 5.50 0.57 -14.90
CA SER A 307 6.81 0.22 -15.43
C SER A 307 6.67 -0.60 -16.70
N HIS A 308 7.45 -0.25 -17.73
CA HIS A 308 7.45 -0.91 -19.02
C HIS A 308 7.64 -2.43 -18.88
N THR A 309 6.66 -3.22 -19.33
CA THR A 309 6.62 -4.67 -19.17
C THR A 309 6.83 -5.42 -20.47
N ARG A 310 6.56 -4.80 -21.61
CA ARG A 310 6.59 -5.44 -22.93
C ARG A 310 7.92 -5.16 -23.63
N ARG A 311 8.30 -6.02 -24.58
CA ARG A 311 9.47 -5.77 -25.43
C ARG A 311 9.09 -4.89 -26.62
N ASP A 312 9.97 -3.97 -26.97
CA ASP A 312 9.86 -3.22 -28.22
C ASP A 312 9.71 -4.18 -29.43
N GLY A 313 8.74 -3.90 -30.29
CA GLY A 313 8.54 -4.59 -31.56
C GLY A 313 7.47 -5.69 -31.51
N ASP A 314 7.68 -6.74 -30.72
CA ASP A 314 6.73 -7.87 -30.63
C ASP A 314 5.73 -7.75 -29.47
N PHE A 315 5.93 -6.77 -28.59
CA PHE A 315 5.10 -6.49 -27.42
C PHE A 315 4.92 -7.68 -26.48
N ALA A 316 5.77 -8.72 -26.56
CA ALA A 316 5.70 -9.82 -25.63
C ALA A 316 6.16 -9.35 -24.24
N ILE A 317 5.54 -9.88 -23.19
CA ILE A 317 5.94 -9.54 -21.82
C ILE A 317 7.38 -10.00 -21.60
N ALA A 318 8.23 -9.08 -21.16
CA ALA A 318 9.68 -9.18 -21.20
C ALA A 318 10.29 -9.68 -19.88
N CYS A 319 9.58 -9.48 -18.76
CA CYS A 319 10.12 -9.68 -17.43
C CYS A 319 9.05 -10.18 -16.46
N TRP A 320 9.50 -10.93 -15.45
CA TRP A 320 8.71 -11.29 -14.27
C TRP A 320 8.76 -10.20 -13.19
N ASP A 321 9.88 -9.49 -13.11
CA ASP A 321 10.04 -8.27 -12.32
C ASP A 321 10.50 -7.14 -13.25
N CYS A 322 9.60 -6.21 -13.50
CA CYS A 322 9.78 -5.04 -14.33
C CYS A 322 9.83 -3.76 -13.50
N SER A 323 9.86 -3.84 -12.16
CA SER A 323 9.74 -2.69 -11.26
C SER A 323 10.81 -1.60 -11.46
N LYS A 324 11.99 -2.01 -11.93
CA LYS A 324 13.12 -1.12 -12.23
C LYS A 324 13.04 -0.49 -13.62
N ASN A 325 12.09 -0.92 -14.46
CA ASN A 325 11.90 -0.35 -15.78
C ASN A 325 11.21 1.02 -15.67
N LYS A 326 11.40 1.81 -16.73
CA LYS A 326 10.78 3.14 -16.84
C LYS A 326 9.27 3.05 -16.76
N ILE A 327 8.63 3.93 -16.00
CA ILE A 327 7.17 4.04 -15.93
C ILE A 327 6.68 4.84 -17.14
N ASP A 328 6.20 4.14 -18.17
CA ASP A 328 5.63 4.73 -19.39
C ASP A 328 4.62 3.85 -20.14
N GLU A 329 4.17 2.75 -19.53
CA GLU A 329 3.17 1.86 -20.11
C GLU A 329 1.81 2.14 -19.47
N LEU A 330 0.83 2.59 -20.27
CA LEU A 330 -0.53 2.90 -19.81
C LEU A 330 -1.49 1.79 -20.22
N GLN A 331 -1.94 1.03 -19.24
CA GLN A 331 -2.89 -0.06 -19.38
C GLN A 331 -4.31 0.40 -19.06
N LEU A 332 -5.27 0.02 -19.92
CA LEU A 332 -6.70 0.21 -19.76
C LEU A 332 -7.43 -1.12 -19.97
N GLN A 333 -7.96 -1.68 -18.90
CA GLN A 333 -8.83 -2.85 -18.96
C GLN A 333 -10.28 -2.43 -18.68
N ILE A 334 -11.22 -2.93 -19.49
CA ILE A 334 -12.65 -2.65 -19.36
C ILE A 334 -13.39 -3.98 -19.32
N LEU A 335 -14.17 -4.17 -18.26
CA LEU A 335 -14.97 -5.35 -17.96
C LEU A 335 -16.46 -4.97 -17.89
N PRO A 336 -17.38 -5.91 -18.15
CA PRO A 336 -18.80 -5.71 -17.89
C PRO A 336 -19.07 -5.33 -16.44
N GLY A 337 -20.17 -4.58 -16.21
CA GLY A 337 -20.64 -4.31 -14.86
C GLY A 337 -21.06 -5.59 -14.11
N PRO A 338 -21.16 -5.55 -12.77
CA PRO A 338 -21.66 -6.68 -11.99
C PRO A 338 -23.02 -7.17 -12.50
N GLY A 339 -23.10 -8.44 -12.90
CA GLY A 339 -24.33 -9.06 -13.43
C GLY A 339 -24.62 -8.78 -14.91
N GLU A 340 -23.76 -8.02 -15.60
CA GLU A 340 -23.92 -7.73 -17.04
C GLU A 340 -23.33 -8.83 -17.92
N PRO A 341 -23.86 -9.02 -19.15
CA PRO A 341 -23.30 -9.97 -20.10
C PRO A 341 -21.90 -9.53 -20.56
N LYS A 342 -21.11 -10.51 -21.01
CA LYS A 342 -19.83 -10.26 -21.68
C LYS A 342 -20.00 -9.32 -22.87
N PHE A 343 -19.01 -8.45 -23.07
CA PHE A 343 -18.99 -7.60 -24.25
C PHE A 343 -18.86 -8.43 -25.52
N ASP A 344 -19.41 -7.89 -26.61
CA ASP A 344 -19.14 -8.37 -27.97
C ASP A 344 -17.73 -7.94 -28.41
N ALA A 345 -16.74 -8.60 -27.79
CA ALA A 345 -15.30 -8.46 -27.98
C ALA A 345 -14.61 -9.79 -27.59
N PRO A 346 -13.41 -10.10 -28.15
CA PRO A 346 -12.67 -11.31 -27.77
C PRO A 346 -12.49 -11.45 -26.26
N GLY A 347 -12.94 -12.58 -25.70
CA GLY A 347 -12.87 -12.85 -24.25
C GLY A 347 -13.94 -12.20 -23.39
N GLY A 348 -14.76 -11.31 -23.97
CA GLY A 348 -15.81 -10.59 -23.26
C GLY A 348 -15.34 -9.34 -22.51
N PHE A 349 -14.14 -8.86 -22.80
CA PHE A 349 -13.53 -7.67 -22.22
C PHE A 349 -12.77 -6.86 -23.28
N LEU A 350 -12.37 -5.64 -22.93
CA LEU A 350 -11.46 -4.83 -23.73
C LEU A 350 -10.19 -4.60 -22.93
N PHE A 351 -9.03 -4.73 -23.57
CA PHE A 351 -7.76 -4.43 -22.93
C PHE A 351 -6.85 -3.73 -23.96
N VAL A 352 -6.45 -2.51 -23.65
CA VAL A 352 -5.66 -1.66 -24.54
C VAL A 352 -4.48 -1.10 -23.77
N ASN A 353 -3.35 -0.98 -24.45
CA ASN A 353 -2.11 -0.49 -23.88
C ASN A 353 -1.50 0.59 -24.77
N TRP A 354 -1.06 1.68 -24.15
CA TRP A 354 -0.30 2.76 -24.79
C TRP A 354 1.11 2.81 -24.18
N GLU A 355 2.11 2.58 -25.01
CA GLU A 355 3.50 2.78 -24.60
C GLU A 355 3.90 4.26 -24.63
N GLN A 356 5.08 4.57 -24.10
CA GLN A 356 5.66 5.93 -24.09
C GLN A 356 4.72 6.99 -23.50
N SER A 357 3.81 6.57 -22.64
CA SER A 357 2.83 7.40 -21.97
C SER A 357 3.50 8.31 -20.95
N ARG A 358 2.86 9.45 -20.67
CA ARG A 358 3.43 10.49 -19.82
C ARG A 358 2.46 10.87 -18.74
N SER A 359 3.01 11.26 -17.59
CA SER A 359 2.25 11.85 -16.51
C SER A 359 2.83 13.19 -16.08
N ARG A 360 1.96 14.01 -15.50
CA ARG A 360 2.33 15.26 -14.84
C ARG A 360 1.57 15.32 -13.52
N LYS A 361 2.30 15.45 -12.41
CA LYS A 361 1.70 15.84 -11.12
C LYS A 361 1.14 17.25 -11.29
N LEU A 362 -0.13 17.42 -10.98
CA LEU A 362 -0.75 18.74 -10.97
C LEU A 362 -0.41 19.40 -9.64
N ALA A 363 0.10 20.63 -9.69
CA ALA A 363 0.39 21.38 -8.48
C ALA A 363 -0.93 21.64 -7.73
N SER A 364 -0.84 21.45 -6.40
CA SER A 364 -1.84 21.88 -5.43
C SER A 364 -2.14 23.37 -5.55
#